data_AF-A0A496B063-F1
#
_entry.id   AF-A0A496B063-F1
#
_cell.length_a   1.000
_cell.length_b   1.000
_cell.length_c   1.000
_cell.angle_alpha   90.00
_cell.angle_beta   90.00
_cell.angle_gamma   90.00
#
_symmetry.space_group_name_H-M   'P 1'
#
loop_
_entity.id
_entity.type
_entity.pdbx_description
1 polymer ?
#
loop_
_entity_poly.entity_id
_entity_poly.type
_entity_poly.pdbx_seq_one_letter_code
_entity_poly.pdbx_strand_id
1 'polypeptide(L)'
;MDQSEKQKYPQEYLEKCRHPEIQALRPETEGPETPWIPTSEQLQQLLTQKLPYPDRSVFQRTADGWEYQTYFREWAADYGTYIDTHRQFVGTDAESVLLQALMALLGISERWMV
;
A
#
# COMPACT_ATOMS: atom_id res chain seq x y z
N MET A 1 -11.23 30.17 -15.22
CA MET A 1 -11.18 28.94 -14.41
C MET A 1 -10.32 27.97 -15.18
N ASP A 2 -9.05 27.85 -14.78
CA ASP A 2 -8.02 27.12 -15.51
C ASP A 2 -8.15 25.62 -15.21
N GLN A 3 -8.81 24.87 -16.10
CA GLN A 3 -9.11 23.44 -15.95
C GLN A 3 -7.90 22.55 -16.31
N SER A 4 -6.70 22.91 -15.85
CA SER A 4 -5.47 22.15 -16.10
C SER A 4 -4.71 21.81 -14.82
N GLU A 5 -5.43 21.40 -13.77
CA GLU A 5 -4.80 20.50 -12.78
C GLU A 5 -4.72 19.12 -13.43
N LYS A 6 -3.63 18.91 -14.19
CA LYS A 6 -3.18 17.62 -14.70
C LYS A 6 -3.43 16.57 -13.61
N GLN A 7 -4.28 15.59 -13.91
CA GLN A 7 -4.56 14.49 -13.01
C GLN A 7 -3.23 13.78 -12.71
N LYS A 8 -2.64 14.09 -11.55
CA LYS A 8 -1.27 13.69 -11.16
C LYS A 8 -1.16 12.17 -11.01
N TYR A 9 -2.29 11.50 -10.75
CA TYR A 9 -2.37 10.07 -10.53
C TYR A 9 -3.41 9.43 -11.46
N PRO A 10 -3.20 8.18 -11.89
CA PRO A 10 -4.19 7.44 -12.65
C PRO A 10 -5.48 7.25 -11.83
N GLN A 11 -6.62 7.15 -12.51
CA GLN A 11 -7.93 7.02 -11.86
C GLN A 11 -8.01 5.82 -10.92
N GLU A 12 -7.40 4.70 -11.31
CA GLU A 12 -7.34 3.48 -10.48
C GLU A 12 -6.65 3.72 -9.12
N TYR A 13 -5.57 4.52 -9.10
CA TYR A 13 -4.87 4.88 -7.86
C TYR A 13 -5.80 5.68 -6.94
N LEU A 14 -6.49 6.67 -7.50
CA LEU A 14 -7.43 7.52 -6.74
C LEU A 14 -8.59 6.70 -6.16
N GLU A 15 -9.10 5.72 -6.90
CA GLU A 15 -10.15 4.82 -6.43
C GLU A 15 -9.67 3.95 -5.26
N LYS A 16 -8.46 3.38 -5.37
CA LYS A 16 -7.84 2.61 -4.28
C LYS A 16 -7.60 3.46 -3.03
N CYS A 17 -7.14 4.70 -3.18
CA CYS A 17 -6.98 5.61 -2.05
C CYS A 17 -8.30 5.87 -1.31
N ARG A 18 -9.43 5.95 -2.03
CA ARG A 18 -10.76 6.20 -1.44
C ARG A 18 -11.32 5.02 -0.63
N HIS A 19 -10.62 3.88 -0.58
CA HIS A 19 -11.06 2.75 0.23
C HIS A 19 -11.18 3.16 1.72
N PRO A 20 -12.25 2.78 2.43
CA PRO A 20 -12.50 3.25 3.81
C PRO A 20 -11.35 2.93 4.76
N GLU A 21 -10.74 1.75 4.63
CA GLU A 21 -9.59 1.36 5.45
C GLU A 21 -8.33 2.17 5.15
N ILE A 22 -8.14 2.66 3.92
CA ILE A 22 -7.05 3.58 3.59
C ILE A 22 -7.35 4.96 4.15
N GLN A 23 -8.58 5.46 3.99
CA GLN A 23 -9.00 6.75 4.55
C GLN A 23 -8.95 6.77 6.09
N ALA A 24 -9.14 5.63 6.75
CA ALA A 24 -8.98 5.50 8.20
C ALA A 24 -7.53 5.68 8.69
N LEU A 25 -6.54 5.57 7.80
CA LEU A 25 -5.12 5.80 8.11
C LEU A 25 -4.68 7.25 7.90
N ARG A 26 -5.62 8.15 7.61
CA ARG A 26 -5.36 9.56 7.40
C ARG A 26 -4.63 10.19 8.61
N PRO A 27 -3.53 10.93 8.39
CA PRO A 27 -2.88 11.71 9.43
C PRO A 27 -3.81 12.79 9.99
N GLU A 28 -3.75 13.05 11.30
CA GLU A 28 -4.55 14.09 11.96
C GLU A 28 -4.25 15.50 11.43
N THR A 29 -3.09 15.70 10.80
CA THR A 29 -2.66 16.96 10.19
C THR A 29 -3.37 17.28 8.86
N GLU A 30 -4.06 16.32 8.27
CA GLU A 30 -4.76 16.45 6.99
C GLU A 30 -6.24 16.81 7.21
N GLY A 31 -6.72 17.91 6.62
CA GLY A 31 -8.08 18.44 6.86
C GLY A 31 -9.22 17.61 6.24
N PRO A 32 -10.34 17.38 6.96
CA PRO A 32 -11.34 16.34 6.65
C PRO A 32 -12.09 16.48 5.31
N GLU A 33 -12.00 17.63 4.65
CA GLU A 33 -12.88 18.01 3.53
C GLU A 33 -12.54 17.34 2.19
N THR A 34 -11.34 16.76 2.06
CA THR A 34 -10.90 16.07 0.83
C THR A 34 -10.49 14.63 1.11
N PRO A 35 -10.72 13.69 0.16
CA PRO A 35 -10.17 12.34 0.24
C PRO A 35 -8.65 12.43 0.39
N TRP A 36 -8.12 11.77 1.40
CA TRP A 36 -6.70 11.74 1.61
C TRP A 36 -6.03 10.90 0.52
N ILE A 37 -5.07 11.49 -0.18
CA ILE A 37 -4.27 10.82 -1.21
C ILE A 37 -2.84 10.74 -0.67
N PRO A 38 -2.41 9.56 -0.15
CA PRO A 38 -1.10 9.44 0.47
C PRO A 38 0.03 9.58 -0.55
N THR A 39 1.14 10.19 -0.12
CA THR A 39 2.40 10.21 -0.86
C THR A 39 3.18 8.91 -0.68
N SER A 40 4.18 8.65 -1.52
CA SER A 40 5.08 7.49 -1.36
C SER A 40 5.77 7.47 0.01
N GLU A 41 6.19 8.61 0.54
CA GLU A 41 6.78 8.72 1.88
C GLU A 41 5.78 8.36 2.98
N GLN A 42 4.54 8.86 2.89
CA GLN A 42 3.48 8.51 3.85
C GLN A 42 3.15 7.01 3.79
N LEU A 43 3.06 6.43 2.59
CA LEU A 43 2.83 5.00 2.42
C LEU A 43 3.97 4.16 3.02
N GLN A 44 5.23 4.54 2.79
CA GLN A 44 6.38 3.84 3.39
C GLN A 44 6.37 3.94 4.92
N GLN A 45 6.02 5.10 5.47
CA GLN A 45 5.91 5.27 6.92
C GLN A 45 4.81 4.38 7.50
N LEU A 46 3.64 4.32 6.87
CA LEU A 46 2.54 3.44 7.30
C LEU A 46 2.95 1.97 7.26
N LEU A 47 3.60 1.54 6.16
CA LEU A 47 4.11 0.19 6.03
C LEU A 47 5.15 -0.12 7.12
N THR A 48 6.11 0.78 7.34
CA THR A 48 7.12 0.64 8.39
C THR A 48 6.51 0.50 9.78
N GLN A 49 5.43 1.24 10.07
CA GLN A 49 4.75 1.20 11.37
C GLN A 49 3.88 -0.05 11.58
N LYS A 50 3.30 -0.59 10.49
CA LYS A 50 2.29 -1.65 10.58
C LYS A 50 2.81 -3.05 10.25
N LEU A 51 3.92 -3.14 9.52
CA LEU A 51 4.52 -4.43 9.17
C LEU A 51 5.07 -5.14 10.41
N PRO A 52 5.01 -6.47 10.46
CA PRO A 52 5.64 -7.24 11.54
C PRO A 52 7.18 -7.18 11.47
N TYR A 53 7.74 -7.07 10.26
CA TYR A 53 9.18 -7.09 10.01
C TYR A 53 9.58 -5.98 9.02
N PRO A 54 9.45 -4.70 9.39
CA PRO A 54 9.71 -3.60 8.48
C PRO A 54 11.16 -3.60 7.96
N ASP A 55 12.13 -3.97 8.81
CA ASP A 55 13.56 -4.03 8.46
C ASP A 55 13.90 -5.10 7.41
N ARG A 56 12.98 -6.04 7.16
CA ARG A 56 13.12 -7.07 6.11
C ARG A 56 12.49 -6.65 4.80
N SER A 57 12.00 -5.42 4.71
CA SER A 57 11.37 -4.91 3.50
C SER A 57 12.40 -4.22 2.61
N VAL A 58 12.31 -4.46 1.32
CA VAL A 58 13.18 -3.83 0.32
C VAL A 58 12.31 -3.06 -0.66
N PHE A 59 12.56 -1.76 -0.78
CA PHE A 59 11.93 -0.91 -1.78
C PHE A 59 12.99 -0.37 -2.73
N GLN A 60 12.87 -0.67 -4.02
CA GLN A 60 13.88 -0.29 -4.99
C GLN A 60 13.30 -0.02 -6.37
N ARG A 61 14.02 0.78 -7.14
CA ARG A 61 13.74 1.02 -8.55
C ARG A 61 14.42 -0.06 -9.40
N THR A 62 13.68 -0.66 -10.32
CA THR A 62 14.18 -1.67 -11.27
C THR A 62 14.26 -1.09 -12.68
N ALA A 63 14.71 -1.88 -13.65
CA ALA A 63 14.73 -1.46 -15.06
C ALA A 63 13.33 -1.18 -15.62
N ASP A 64 12.33 -1.94 -15.14
CA ASP A 64 10.96 -1.93 -15.63
C ASP A 64 9.99 -1.12 -14.75
N GLY A 65 10.46 -0.55 -13.62
CA GLY A 65 9.65 0.26 -12.73
C GLY A 65 10.13 0.24 -11.29
N TRP A 66 9.23 -0.15 -10.39
CA TRP A 66 9.44 -0.21 -8.95
C TRP A 66 9.07 -1.58 -8.42
N GLU A 67 9.80 -1.98 -7.38
CA GLU A 67 9.61 -3.24 -6.69
C GLU A 67 9.60 -3.01 -5.19
N TYR A 68 8.66 -3.68 -4.52
CA TYR A 68 8.61 -3.77 -3.07
C TYR A 68 8.53 -5.23 -2.64
N GLN A 69 9.47 -5.65 -1.79
CA GLN A 69 9.50 -6.98 -1.19
C GLN A 69 9.32 -6.85 0.32
N THR A 70 8.50 -7.70 0.92
CA THR A 70 8.24 -7.67 2.37
C THR A 70 7.75 -9.03 2.89
N TYR A 71 7.52 -9.12 4.20
CA TYR A 71 6.98 -10.30 4.87
C TYR A 71 5.72 -9.93 5.64
N PHE A 72 4.65 -10.68 5.40
CA PHE A 72 3.42 -10.60 6.17
C PHE A 72 3.32 -11.77 7.14
N ARG A 73 2.59 -11.56 8.23
CA ARG A 73 2.25 -12.62 9.17
C ARG A 73 0.79 -12.98 8.99
N GLU A 74 0.53 -14.11 8.38
CA GLU A 74 -0.80 -14.50 7.91
C GLU A 74 -1.27 -15.78 8.62
N TRP A 75 -2.57 -15.88 8.88
CA TRP A 75 -3.14 -17.08 9.51
C TRP A 75 -3.27 -18.21 8.50
N ALA A 76 -2.59 -19.33 8.73
CA ALA A 76 -2.74 -20.54 7.93
C ALA A 76 -3.66 -21.52 8.64
N ALA A 77 -4.88 -21.69 8.11
CA ALA A 77 -5.90 -22.56 8.71
C ALA A 77 -5.44 -24.03 8.78
N ASP A 78 -4.71 -24.51 7.78
CA ASP A 78 -4.20 -25.89 7.71
C ASP A 78 -3.24 -26.26 8.85
N TYR A 79 -2.55 -25.27 9.39
CA TYR A 79 -1.58 -25.45 10.47
C TYR A 79 -2.09 -24.91 11.81
N GLY A 80 -3.26 -24.27 11.83
CA GLY A 80 -3.82 -23.63 13.02
C GLY A 80 -2.88 -22.60 13.65
N THR A 81 -2.06 -21.92 12.84
CA THR A 81 -1.04 -20.97 13.33
C THR A 81 -0.79 -19.86 12.31
N TYR A 82 -0.14 -18.79 12.78
CA TYR A 82 0.39 -17.76 11.91
C TYR A 82 1.71 -18.20 11.27
N ILE A 83 1.85 -17.96 9.97
CA ILE A 83 3.08 -18.17 9.21
C ILE A 83 3.57 -16.86 8.61
N ASP A 84 4.87 -16.78 8.36
CA ASP A 84 5.47 -15.66 7.66
C ASP A 84 5.45 -15.92 6.15
N THR A 85 4.78 -15.05 5.40
CA THR A 85 4.65 -15.13 3.95
C THR A 85 5.47 -14.02 3.31
N HIS A 86 6.42 -14.38 2.45
CA HIS A 86 7.12 -13.42 1.60
C HIS A 86 6.19 -12.91 0.51
N ARG A 87 6.15 -11.60 0.31
CA ARG A 87 5.35 -10.93 -0.73
C ARG A 87 6.20 -9.97 -1.55
N GLN A 88 5.95 -9.99 -2.86
CA GLN A 88 6.60 -9.12 -3.84
C GLN A 88 5.53 -8.37 -4.62
N PHE A 89 5.71 -7.05 -4.74
CA PHE A 89 4.84 -6.15 -5.47
C PHE A 89 5.68 -5.44 -6.53
N VAL A 90 5.19 -5.40 -7.76
CA VAL A 90 5.88 -4.76 -8.90
C VAL A 90 4.91 -3.84 -9.62
N GLY A 91 5.42 -2.71 -10.12
CA GLY A 91 4.59 -1.73 -10.80
C GLY A 91 5.41 -0.61 -11.44
N THR A 92 4.75 0.24 -12.22
CA THR A 92 5.40 1.31 -12.98
C THR A 92 5.80 2.50 -12.13
N ASP A 93 5.10 2.73 -11.02
CA ASP A 93 5.28 3.87 -10.13
C ASP A 93 5.36 3.43 -8.66
N ALA A 94 6.09 4.22 -7.87
CA ALA A 94 6.38 3.95 -6.47
C ALA A 94 5.12 3.92 -5.63
N GLU A 95 4.26 4.94 -5.79
CA GLU A 95 3.03 5.11 -5.04
C GLU A 95 2.10 3.92 -5.21
N SER A 96 1.86 3.44 -6.43
CA SER A 96 0.97 2.31 -6.68
C SER A 96 1.49 1.01 -6.06
N VAL A 97 2.80 0.75 -6.14
CA VAL A 97 3.41 -0.45 -5.54
C VAL A 97 3.27 -0.43 -4.01
N LEU A 98 3.56 0.71 -3.38
CA LEU A 98 3.43 0.87 -1.93
C LEU A 98 1.97 0.82 -1.49
N LEU A 99 1.05 1.39 -2.26
CA LEU A 99 -0.38 1.32 -1.98
C LEU A 99 -0.91 -0.11 -2.08
N GLN A 100 -0.48 -0.89 -3.09
CA GLN A 100 -0.82 -2.31 -3.20
C GLN A 100 -0.33 -3.10 -1.99
N ALA A 101 0.90 -2.85 -1.54
CA ALA A 101 1.44 -3.50 -0.35
C ALA A 101 0.63 -3.14 0.91
N LEU A 102 0.26 -1.86 1.07
CA LEU A 102 -0.57 -1.41 2.19
C LEU A 102 -1.96 -2.03 2.15
N MET A 103 -2.59 -2.07 0.98
CA MET A 103 -3.90 -2.72 0.80
C MET A 103 -3.85 -4.20 1.14
N ALA A 104 -2.79 -4.91 0.73
CA ALA A 104 -2.62 -6.32 1.06
C ALA A 104 -2.39 -6.53 2.57
N LEU A 105 -1.63 -5.64 3.23
CA LEU A 105 -1.44 -5.67 4.68
C LEU A 105 -2.76 -5.44 5.45
N LEU A 106 -3.64 -4.60 4.92
CA LEU A 106 -4.97 -4.35 5.49
C LEU A 106 -6.00 -5.44 5.11
N GLY A 107 -5.66 -6.36 4.21
CA GLY A 107 -6.60 -7.38 3.73
C GLY A 107 -7.68 -6.85 2.77
N ILE A 108 -7.45 -5.68 2.16
CA ILE A 108 -8.34 -5.03 1.18
C ILE A 108 -8.26 -5.71 -0.19
N SER A 109 -7.14 -6.36 -0.49
CA SER A 109 -6.98 -7.15 -1.71
C SER A 109 -7.65 -8.51 -1.58
N GLU A 110 -8.07 -9.08 -2.72
CA GLU A 110 -8.62 -10.45 -2.76
C GLU A 110 -7.77 -11.36 -1.89
N ARG A 111 -8.43 -12.01 -0.91
CA ARG A 111 -7.87 -13.15 -0.19
C ARG A 111 -7.37 -14.12 -1.26
N TRP A 112 -6.06 -14.16 -1.49
CA TRP A 112 -5.47 -15.22 -2.28
C TRP A 112 -5.68 -16.47 -1.44
N MET A 113 -6.70 -17.27 -1.80
CA MET A 113 -6.78 -18.65 -1.32
C MET A 113 -5.48 -19.30 -1.74
N VAL A 114 -4.61 -19.54 -0.76
CA VAL A 114 -3.45 -20.40 -0.87
C VAL A 114 -3.93 -21.83 -1.06
#